data_AF-A0A925NHJ7-F1
#
_entry.id   AF-A0A925NHJ7-F1
#
_cell.length_a   1.000
_cell.length_b   1.000
_cell.length_c   1.000
_cell.angle_alpha   90.00
_cell.angle_beta   90.00
_cell.angle_gamma   90.00
#
_symmetry.space_group_name_H-M   'P 1'
#
loop_
_entity.id
_entity.type
_entity.pdbx_description
1 polymer ?
#
loop_
_entity_poly.entity_id
_entity_poly.type
_entity_poly.pdbx_seq_one_letter_code
_entity_poly.pdbx_strand_id
1 'polypeptide(L)'
;MMRQLVIAMLLVFAVLQVAPQSSEARTRAKLTITQRHEILIAKINRMQKANELTVKEATNLRDDANDIWEKVSRMKSKNGGKLSYKNIDEIEKDLNRLSTSIHKKALEKRVEDD
;
A
#
# COMPACT_ATOMS: atom_id res chain seq x y z
N MET A 1 -35.36 -29.50 -64.76
CA MET A 1 -35.26 -29.77 -63.30
C MET A 1 -34.44 -28.63 -62.68
N MET A 2 -35.01 -27.45 -62.50
CA MET A 2 -35.67 -26.94 -61.28
C MET A 2 -34.81 -26.96 -60.00
N ARG A 3 -34.54 -25.73 -59.52
CA ARG A 3 -34.16 -25.27 -58.17
C ARG A 3 -32.67 -25.30 -57.80
N GLN A 4 -31.93 -24.30 -58.28
CA GLN A 4 -30.76 -23.80 -57.54
C GLN A 4 -31.25 -22.86 -56.43
N LEU A 5 -30.85 -23.19 -55.20
CA LEU A 5 -31.20 -22.49 -53.98
C LEU A 5 -30.74 -21.03 -54.01
N VAL A 6 -31.71 -20.12 -53.88
CA VAL A 6 -31.49 -18.75 -53.42
C VAL A 6 -31.80 -18.75 -51.93
N ILE A 7 -30.79 -18.67 -51.07
CA ILE A 7 -30.98 -18.08 -49.73
C ILE A 7 -29.78 -17.18 -49.47
N ALA A 8 -30.05 -15.89 -49.68
CA ALA A 8 -29.24 -14.77 -49.25
C ALA A 8 -29.00 -14.87 -47.73
N MET A 9 -27.74 -14.96 -47.31
CA MET A 9 -27.38 -14.76 -45.91
C MET A 9 -26.74 -13.39 -45.80
N LEU A 10 -27.53 -12.47 -45.24
CA LEU A 10 -27.24 -11.08 -45.00
C LEU A 10 -25.90 -10.89 -44.27
N LEU A 11 -25.11 -9.96 -44.82
CA LEU A 11 -24.15 -9.14 -44.09
C LEU A 11 -24.77 -8.57 -42.81
N VAL A 12 -24.20 -8.90 -41.64
CA VAL A 12 -24.20 -8.00 -40.50
C VAL A 12 -22.77 -7.81 -40.06
N PHE A 13 -22.26 -6.63 -40.43
CA PHE A 13 -21.06 -5.97 -39.96
C PHE A 13 -20.96 -6.06 -38.42
N ALA A 14 -20.15 -6.99 -37.91
CA ALA A 14 -19.66 -6.93 -36.54
C ALA A 14 -18.55 -5.88 -36.49
N VAL A 15 -18.94 -4.60 -36.43
CA VAL A 15 -18.02 -3.51 -36.10
C VAL A 15 -17.44 -3.84 -34.73
N LEU A 16 -16.13 -4.11 -34.72
CA LEU A 16 -15.34 -4.18 -33.51
C LEU A 16 -15.63 -2.93 -32.67
N GLN A 17 -16.37 -3.10 -31.58
CA GLN A 17 -16.33 -2.12 -30.50
C GLN A 17 -15.02 -2.33 -29.75
N VAL A 18 -13.93 -1.80 -30.33
CA VAL A 18 -12.75 -1.43 -29.53
C VAL A 18 -13.20 -0.25 -28.69
N ALA A 19 -13.83 -0.53 -27.55
CA ALA A 19 -13.99 0.46 -26.51
C ALA A 19 -12.58 0.99 -26.19
N PRO A 20 -12.35 2.31 -26.19
CA PRO A 20 -11.10 2.84 -25.67
C PRO A 20 -11.03 2.42 -24.20
N GLN A 21 -10.21 1.42 -23.90
CA GLN A 21 -9.81 1.16 -22.53
C GLN A 21 -9.04 2.40 -22.11
N SER A 22 -9.70 3.28 -21.38
CA SER A 22 -9.02 4.36 -20.69
C SER A 22 -8.01 3.70 -19.75
N SER A 23 -6.75 3.68 -20.20
CA SER A 23 -5.60 3.49 -19.34
C SER A 23 -5.47 4.75 -18.49
N GLU A 24 -6.48 5.02 -17.65
CA GLU A 24 -6.29 5.85 -16.48
C GLU A 24 -5.31 5.06 -15.61
N ALA A 25 -4.03 5.39 -15.76
CA ALA A 25 -3.04 5.06 -14.76
C ALA A 25 -3.63 5.53 -13.44
N ARG A 26 -4.16 4.59 -12.63
CA ARG A 26 -4.68 4.89 -11.30
C ARG A 26 -3.50 5.46 -10.53
N THR A 27 -3.39 6.78 -10.48
CA THR A 27 -2.49 7.48 -9.58
C THR A 27 -2.92 7.04 -8.19
N ARG A 28 -2.21 6.05 -7.62
CA ARG A 28 -2.45 5.61 -6.25
C ARG A 28 -2.29 6.85 -5.39
N ALA A 29 -3.38 7.28 -4.75
CA ALA A 29 -3.35 8.42 -3.86
C ALA A 29 -2.21 8.24 -2.86
N LYS A 30 -1.36 9.26 -2.71
CA LYS A 30 -0.27 9.22 -1.75
C LYS A 30 -0.89 9.08 -0.36
N LEU A 31 -0.47 8.06 0.38
CA LEU A 31 -0.93 7.83 1.74
C LEU A 31 -0.54 8.99 2.65
N THR A 32 -1.45 9.39 3.53
CA THR A 32 -1.16 10.37 4.59
C THR A 32 -0.24 9.76 5.66
N ILE A 33 0.43 10.61 6.45
CA ILE A 33 1.25 10.18 7.60
C ILE A 33 0.48 9.25 8.54
N THR A 34 -0.77 9.61 8.88
CA THR A 34 -1.62 8.82 9.77
C THR A 34 -1.91 7.44 9.17
N GLN A 35 -2.37 7.39 7.91
CA GLN A 35 -2.65 6.12 7.24
C GLN A 35 -1.39 5.24 7.15
N ARG A 36 -0.24 5.83 6.86
CA ARG A 36 1.03 5.09 6.81
C ARG A 36 1.37 4.49 8.18
N HIS A 37 1.24 5.27 9.26
CA HIS A 37 1.48 4.80 10.62
C HIS A 37 0.55 3.63 10.97
N GLU A 38 -0.76 3.77 10.73
CA GLU A 38 -1.75 2.73 10.98
C GLU A 38 -1.45 1.44 10.21
N ILE A 39 -1.06 1.55 8.93
CA ILE A 39 -0.68 0.40 8.11
C ILE A 39 0.54 -0.33 8.69
N LEU A 40 1.57 0.41 9.16
CA LEU A 40 2.77 -0.20 9.73
C LEU A 40 2.45 -0.90 11.07
N ILE A 41 1.66 -0.29 11.94
CA ILE A 41 1.17 -0.92 13.18
C ILE A 41 0.37 -2.18 12.89
N ALA A 42 -0.58 -2.11 11.96
CA ALA A 42 -1.38 -3.26 11.56
C ALA A 42 -0.50 -4.40 11.00
N LYS A 43 0.54 -4.06 10.23
CA LYS A 43 1.51 -5.03 9.72
C LYS A 43 2.30 -5.69 10.86
N ILE A 44 2.82 -4.93 11.83
CA ILE A 44 3.51 -5.48 13.01
C ILE A 44 2.59 -6.46 13.76
N ASN A 45 1.34 -6.05 14.02
CA ASN A 45 0.35 -6.88 14.71
C ASN A 45 0.07 -8.19 13.95
N ARG A 46 -0.08 -8.11 12.64
CA ARG A 46 -0.29 -9.28 11.79
C ARG A 46 0.91 -10.22 11.84
N MET A 47 2.13 -9.70 11.72
CA MET A 47 3.36 -10.50 11.73
C MET A 47 3.56 -11.19 13.07
N GLN A 48 3.30 -10.50 14.20
CA GLN A 48 3.34 -11.14 15.51
C GLN A 48 2.30 -12.28 15.61
N LYS A 49 1.06 -12.04 15.15
CA LYS A 49 0.01 -13.07 15.17
C LYS A 49 0.35 -14.29 14.29
N ALA A 50 1.08 -14.06 13.21
CA ALA A 50 1.56 -15.10 12.31
C ALA A 50 2.84 -15.80 12.82
N ASN A 51 3.36 -15.44 14.00
CA ASN A 51 4.65 -15.89 14.52
C ASN A 51 5.85 -15.54 13.61
N GLU A 52 5.69 -14.55 12.72
CA GLU A 52 6.77 -13.99 11.90
C GLU A 52 7.63 -12.98 12.68
N LEU A 53 7.15 -12.54 13.86
CA LEU A 53 7.90 -11.74 14.82
C LEU A 53 7.76 -12.37 16.20
N THR A 54 8.85 -12.36 16.96
CA THR A 54 8.77 -12.62 18.40
C THR A 54 8.00 -11.51 19.11
N VAL A 55 7.50 -11.80 20.32
CA VAL A 55 6.85 -10.78 21.17
C VAL A 55 7.76 -9.58 21.38
N LYS A 56 9.05 -9.82 21.66
CA LYS A 56 10.04 -8.77 21.91
C LYS A 56 10.28 -7.90 20.69
N GLU A 57 10.42 -8.49 19.51
CA GLU A 57 10.61 -7.73 18.27
C GLU A 57 9.37 -6.91 17.91
N ALA A 58 8.18 -7.49 18.06
CA ALA A 58 6.93 -6.78 17.82
C ALA A 58 6.76 -5.62 18.81
N THR A 59 7.13 -5.78 20.08
CA THR A 59 7.14 -4.68 21.07
C THR A 59 8.10 -3.57 20.65
N ASN A 60 9.36 -3.88 20.35
CA ASN A 60 10.33 -2.86 19.93
C ASN A 60 9.86 -2.07 18.69
N LEU A 61 9.29 -2.76 17.68
CA LEU A 61 8.77 -2.10 16.48
C LEU A 61 7.53 -1.23 16.78
N ARG A 62 6.72 -1.57 17.77
CA ARG A 62 5.61 -0.72 18.22
C ARG A 62 6.11 0.49 18.98
N ASP A 63 7.14 0.34 19.79
CA ASP A 63 7.77 1.45 20.51
C ASP A 63 8.35 2.46 19.51
N ASP A 64 9.08 1.99 18.50
CA ASP A 64 9.55 2.84 17.39
C ASP A 64 8.39 3.59 16.70
N ALA A 65 7.28 2.89 16.46
CA ALA A 65 6.10 3.50 15.85
C ALA A 65 5.40 4.52 16.76
N ASN A 66 5.39 4.29 18.07
CA ASN A 66 4.85 5.20 19.06
C ASN A 66 5.71 6.46 19.17
N ASP A 67 7.04 6.32 19.18
CA ASP A 67 7.98 7.44 19.20
C ASP A 67 7.79 8.37 18.00
N ILE A 68 7.56 7.80 16.80
CA ILE A 68 7.21 8.56 15.61
C ILE A 68 5.91 9.33 15.82
N TRP A 69 4.89 8.71 16.41
CA TRP A 69 3.59 9.35 16.64
C TRP A 69 3.64 10.45 17.70
N GLU A 70 4.42 10.26 18.75
CA GLU A 70 4.70 11.32 19.71
C GLU A 70 5.42 12.49 19.06
N LYS A 71 6.40 12.21 18.20
CA LYS A 71 7.11 13.22 17.43
C LYS A 71 6.15 14.00 16.53
N VAL A 72 5.22 13.33 15.84
CA VAL A 72 4.14 13.97 15.07
C VAL A 72 3.33 14.91 15.96
N SER A 73 2.92 14.46 17.14
CA SER A 73 2.10 15.23 18.08
C SER A 73 2.85 16.47 18.60
N ARG A 74 4.13 16.31 18.99
CA ARG A 74 5.02 17.42 19.39
C ARG A 74 5.25 18.42 18.26
N MET A 75 5.40 17.94 17.03
CA MET A 75 5.61 18.79 15.86
C MET A 75 4.35 19.59 15.50
N LYS A 76 3.16 18.97 15.61
CA LYS A 76 1.88 19.66 15.41
C LYS A 76 1.66 20.71 16.50
N SER A 77 1.92 20.40 17.77
CA SER A 77 1.70 21.35 18.87
C SER A 77 2.56 22.61 18.72
N LYS A 78 3.80 22.46 18.24
CA LYS A 78 4.71 23.58 17.95
C LYS A 78 4.29 24.45 16.76
N ASN A 79 3.44 23.94 15.86
CA ASN A 79 3.10 24.56 14.58
C ASN A 79 1.58 24.80 14.42
N GLY A 80 0.92 25.23 15.49
CA GLY A 80 -0.51 25.61 15.43
C GLY A 80 -1.44 24.45 15.07
N GLY A 81 -1.09 23.22 15.46
CA GLY A 81 -1.86 22.01 15.21
C GLY A 81 -1.58 21.33 13.85
N LYS A 82 -0.68 21.88 13.03
CA LYS A 82 -0.39 21.36 11.68
C LYS A 82 1.09 20.97 11.54
N LEU A 83 1.37 20.06 10.61
CA LEU A 83 2.76 19.75 10.24
C LEU A 83 3.24 20.74 9.17
N SER A 84 4.46 21.26 9.32
CA SER A 84 5.13 21.98 8.24
C SER A 84 5.64 21.00 7.19
N TYR A 85 5.96 21.48 5.98
CA TYR A 85 6.54 20.64 4.93
C TYR A 85 7.84 19.94 5.38
N LYS A 86 8.68 20.65 6.13
CA LYS A 86 9.91 20.08 6.70
C LYS A 86 9.61 18.95 7.68
N ASN A 87 8.62 19.14 8.56
CA ASN A 87 8.22 18.10 9.51
C ASN A 87 7.65 16.88 8.79
N ILE A 88 6.85 17.08 7.73
CA ILE A 88 6.31 15.99 6.92
C ILE A 88 7.44 15.16 6.33
N ASP A 89 8.45 15.79 5.71
CA ASP A 89 9.60 15.08 5.14
C ASP A 89 10.38 14.29 6.20
N GLU A 90 10.57 14.87 7.38
CA GLU A 90 11.25 14.21 8.49
C GLU A 90 10.47 12.98 8.98
N ILE A 91 9.15 13.10 9.17
CA ILE A 91 8.29 11.99 9.60
C ILE A 91 8.22 10.91 8.52
N GLU A 92 8.15 11.28 7.23
CA GLU A 92 8.20 10.31 6.12
C GLU A 92 9.49 9.50 6.14
N LYS A 93 10.64 10.11 6.43
CA LYS A 93 11.92 9.40 6.59
C LYS A 93 11.88 8.41 7.74
N ASP A 94 11.32 8.80 8.88
CA ASP A 94 11.20 7.90 10.03
C ASP A 94 10.24 6.74 9.77
N LEU A 95 9.10 6.99 9.12
CA LEU A 95 8.17 5.94 8.67
C LEU A 95 8.81 5.01 7.64
N ASN A 96 9.67 5.52 6.75
CA ASN A 96 10.43 4.69 5.81
C ASN A 96 11.43 3.80 6.54
N ARG A 97 12.16 4.33 7.53
CA ARG A 97 13.07 3.54 8.36
C ARG A 97 12.35 2.41 9.08
N LEU A 98 11.22 2.71 9.73
CA LEU A 98 10.39 1.69 10.38
C LEU A 98 9.91 0.63 9.38
N SER A 99 9.44 1.06 8.21
CA SER A 99 9.05 0.14 7.13
C SER A 99 10.19 -0.79 6.72
N THR A 100 11.41 -0.27 6.59
CA THR A 100 12.61 -1.06 6.29
C THR A 100 12.93 -2.03 7.42
N SER A 101 12.88 -1.61 8.68
CA SER A 101 13.10 -2.48 9.84
C SER A 101 12.11 -3.64 9.88
N ILE A 102 10.81 -3.37 9.66
CA ILE A 102 9.78 -4.42 9.55
C ILE A 102 10.10 -5.38 8.41
N HIS A 103 10.52 -4.86 7.25
CA HIS A 103 10.84 -5.70 6.10
C HIS A 103 12.08 -6.57 6.35
N LYS A 104 13.12 -6.02 6.98
CA LYS A 104 14.32 -6.77 7.35
C LYS A 104 13.96 -7.95 8.26
N LYS A 105 13.12 -7.73 9.28
CA LYS A 105 12.62 -8.81 10.13
C LYS A 105 11.85 -9.89 9.38
N ALA A 106 11.01 -9.50 8.42
CA ALA A 106 10.32 -10.45 7.57
C ALA A 106 11.26 -11.30 6.70
N LEU A 107 12.43 -10.78 6.31
CA LEU A 107 13.42 -11.51 5.53
C LEU A 107 14.26 -12.44 6.40
N GLU A 108 14.72 -11.97 7.57
CA GLU A 108 15.47 -12.77 8.54
C GLU A 108 14.71 -14.06 8.89
N LYS A 109 13.39 -13.94 9.16
CA LYS A 109 12.55 -15.10 9.47
C LYS A 109 12.51 -16.14 8.35
N ARG A 110 12.45 -15.71 7.08
CA ARG A 110 12.42 -16.63 5.93
C ARG A 110 13.69 -17.45 5.80
N VAL A 111 14.84 -16.83 6.06
CA VAL A 111 16.14 -17.50 6.00
C VAL A 111 16.30 -18.51 7.14
N GLU A 112 15.69 -18.27 8.30
CA GLU A 112 15.71 -19.23 9.42
C GLU A 112 14.80 -20.46 9.19
N ASP A 113 13.78 -20.33 8.34
CA ASP A 113 12.81 -21.40 8.06
C ASP A 113 13.21 -22.28 6.86
N ASP A 114 14.26 -21.92 6.11
CA ASP A 114 14.86 -22.66 4.97
C ASP A 114 16.02 -23.58 5.40
#